data_AF-A0A2T4TU65-F1
#
_entry.id   AF-A0A2T4TU65-F1
#
_cell.length_a   1.000
_cell.length_b   1.000
_cell.length_c   1.000
_cell.angle_alpha   90.00
_cell.angle_beta   90.00
_cell.angle_gamma   90.00
#
_symmetry.space_group_name_H-M   'P 1'
#
loop_
_entity.id
_entity.type
_entity.pdbx_description
1 polymer ?
#
loop_
_entity_poly.entity_id
_entity_poly.type
_entity_poly.pdbx_seq_one_letter_code
_entity_poly.pdbx_strand_id
1 'polypeptide(L)' 'MEKKINKNMIQESVNVSKNVADAATWVENLHRFFDKEDQHSIYLQNSEDIFAKLTSAIQKMIGCEAYWNIVDKITE' A
#
# COMPACT_ATOMS: atom_id res chain seq x y z
N MET A 1 0.15 33.46 -4.44
CA MET A 1 1.42 32.72 -4.25
C MET A 1 1.36 31.49 -5.13
N GLU A 2 2.17 31.47 -6.19
CA GLU A 2 2.25 30.32 -7.09
C GLU A 2 3.01 29.18 -6.41
N LYS A 3 2.38 28.01 -6.27
CA LYS A 3 3.06 26.79 -5.82
C LYS A 3 4.05 26.37 -6.91
N LYS A 4 5.35 26.62 -6.68
CA LYS A 4 6.43 26.03 -7.47
C LYS A 4 6.41 24.52 -7.26
N ILE A 5 5.84 23.78 -8.21
CA ILE A 5 5.97 22.32 -8.27
C ILE A 5 7.42 22.02 -8.64
N ASN A 6 8.19 21.52 -7.68
CA ASN A 6 9.58 21.15 -7.87
C ASN A 6 9.63 19.89 -8.77
N LYS A 7 9.97 20.07 -10.06
CA LYS A 7 10.04 19.02 -11.09
C LYS A 7 11.22 18.03 -10.92
N ASN A 8 11.88 18.01 -9.77
CA ASN A 8 13.06 17.18 -9.51
C ASN A 8 12.80 15.93 -8.65
N MET A 9 11.54 15.50 -8.45
CA MET A 9 11.30 14.12 -8.01
C MET A 9 11.62 13.19 -9.18
N ILE A 10 12.90 12.82 -9.29
CA ILE A 10 13.30 11.63 -10.03
C ILE A 10 12.60 10.50 -9.29
N GLN A 11 11.51 10.00 -9.88
CA GLN A 11 10.83 8.81 -9.42
C GLN A 11 11.82 7.66 -9.69
N GLU A 12 12.70 7.42 -8.72
CA GLU A 12 13.62 6.30 -8.80
C GLU A 12 12.75 5.05 -8.91
N SER A 13 12.83 4.40 -10.07
CA SER A 13 12.12 3.17 -10.31
C SER A 13 12.73 2.11 -9.41
N VAL A 14 12.18 1.94 -8.21
CA VAL A 14 12.58 0.88 -7.30
C VAL A 14 12.26 -0.44 -8.00
N ASN A 15 13.31 -1.18 -8.38
CA ASN A 15 13.18 -2.44 -9.07
C ASN A 15 12.76 -3.52 -8.06
N VAL A 16 11.46 -3.64 -7.85
CA VAL A 16 10.85 -4.63 -6.94
C VAL A 16 10.56 -5.91 -7.71
N SER A 17 10.86 -7.07 -7.11
CA SER A 17 10.49 -8.34 -7.73
C SER A 17 8.96 -8.46 -7.85
N LYS A 18 8.48 -9.00 -8.98
CA LYS A 18 7.04 -9.12 -9.28
C LYS A 18 6.24 -9.72 -8.11
N ASN A 19 6.77 -10.78 -7.48
CA ASN A 19 6.10 -11.46 -6.38
C ASN A 19 5.85 -10.55 -5.17
N VAL A 20 6.73 -9.59 -4.90
CA VAL A 20 6.57 -8.67 -3.77
C VAL A 20 5.60 -7.54 -4.11
N ALA A 21 5.57 -7.09 -5.37
CA ALA A 21 4.55 -6.15 -5.85
C ALA A 21 3.15 -6.78 -5.85
N ASP A 22 3.04 -8.05 -6.26
CA ASP A 22 1.79 -8.81 -6.20
C ASP A 22 1.32 -8.97 -4.74
N ALA A 23 2.23 -9.26 -3.80
CA ALA A 23 1.92 -9.35 -2.38
C ALA A 23 1.40 -8.00 -1.82
N ALA A 24 2.03 -6.88 -2.18
CA ALA A 24 1.57 -5.55 -1.77
C ALA A 24 0.13 -5.28 -2.24
N THR A 25 -0.13 -5.62 -3.50
CA THR A 25 -1.45 -5.48 -4.13
C THR A 25 -2.51 -6.34 -3.44
N TRP A 26 -2.19 -7.59 -3.12
CA TRP A 26 -3.12 -8.51 -2.46
C TRP A 26 -3.52 -8.04 -1.06
N VAL A 27 -2.56 -7.55 -0.28
CA VAL A 27 -2.82 -7.03 1.07
C VAL A 27 -3.78 -5.84 1.02
N GLU A 28 -3.57 -4.90 0.10
CA GLU A 28 -4.43 -3.73 -0.07
C GLU A 28 -5.84 -4.11 -0.54
N ASN A 29 -5.95 -5.02 -1.51
CA ASN A 29 -7.26 -5.47 -2.00
C ASN A 29 -8.07 -6.18 -0.92
N LEU A 30 -7.41 -6.99 -0.08
CA LEU A 30 -8.06 -7.62 1.07
C LEU A 30 -8.52 -6.56 2.08
N HIS A 31 -7.67 -5.60 2.43
CA HIS A 31 -8.03 -4.50 3.33
C HIS A 31 -9.28 -3.76 2.84
N ARG A 32 -9.33 -3.41 1.55
CA ARG A 32 -10.48 -2.76 0.92
C ARG A 32 -11.74 -3.63 0.90
N PHE A 33 -11.60 -4.94 0.72
CA PHE A 33 -12.74 -5.87 0.77
C PHE A 33 -13.36 -5.89 2.16
N PHE A 34 -12.53 -6.03 3.20
CA PHE A 34 -13.03 -6.02 4.59
C PHE A 34 -13.60 -4.65 4.98
N ASP A 35 -12.98 -3.54 4.59
CA ASP A 35 -13.52 -2.19 4.85
C ASP A 35 -14.90 -1.97 4.21
N LYS A 36 -15.16 -2.56 3.03
CA LYS A 36 -16.43 -2.41 2.31
C LYS A 36 -17.52 -3.38 2.73
N GLU A 37 -17.17 -4.64 2.99
CA GLU A 37 -18.14 -5.69 3.35
C GLU A 37 -18.45 -5.69 4.85
N ASP A 38 -17.55 -5.17 5.69
CA ASP A 38 -17.62 -5.31 7.14
C ASP A 38 -18.03 -4.00 7.84
N GLN A 39 -19.32 -3.67 7.74
CA GLN A 39 -19.96 -2.81 8.77
C GLN A 39 -20.10 -3.53 10.13
N HIS A 40 -19.62 -4.77 10.28
CA HIS A 40 -19.71 -5.53 11.52
C HIS A 40 -18.42 -5.38 12.34
N SER A 41 -18.49 -4.65 13.44
CA SER A 41 -17.37 -4.34 14.36
C SER A 41 -16.57 -5.54 14.92
N ILE A 42 -16.94 -6.78 14.59
CA ILE A 42 -16.37 -8.02 15.13
C ILE A 42 -15.09 -8.42 14.38
N TYR A 43 -14.94 -8.15 13.08
CA TYR A 43 -13.69 -8.46 12.36
C TYR A 43 -12.73 -7.26 12.28
N LEU A 44 -13.22 -6.04 12.49
CA LEU A 44 -12.43 -4.79 12.47
C LEU A 44 -11.23 -4.79 13.44
N GLN A 45 -11.39 -5.19 14.71
CA GLN A 45 -10.27 -5.12 15.67
C GLN A 45 -9.10 -6.04 15.33
N ASN A 46 -9.36 -7.22 14.75
CA ASN A 46 -8.31 -8.18 14.41
C ASN A 46 -7.77 -7.97 13.00
N SER A 47 -8.60 -7.46 12.08
CA SER A 47 -8.18 -7.23 10.70
C SER A 47 -7.22 -6.05 10.57
N GLU A 48 -7.46 -4.93 11.25
CA GLU A 48 -6.54 -3.77 11.26
C GLU A 48 -5.12 -4.17 11.72
N ASP A 49 -5.00 -4.98 12.77
CA ASP A 49 -3.71 -5.45 13.29
C ASP A 49 -3.01 -6.41 12.31
N ILE A 50 -3.77 -7.29 11.62
CA ILE A 50 -3.24 -8.18 10.59
C ILE A 50 -2.75 -7.38 9.38
N PHE A 51 -3.53 -6.41 8.89
CA PHE A 51 -3.15 -5.58 7.76
C PHE A 51 -1.94 -4.70 8.07
N ALA A 52 -1.90 -4.08 9.26
CA ALA A 52 -0.74 -3.33 9.70
C ALA A 52 0.54 -4.19 9.73
N LYS A 53 0.46 -5.43 10.22
CA LYS A 53 1.60 -6.36 10.24
C LYS A 53 2.05 -6.76 8.84
N LEU A 54 1.13 -7.10 7.95
CA LEU A 54 1.43 -7.48 6.56
C LEU A 54 2.02 -6.29 5.78
N THR A 55 1.40 -5.12 5.87
CA THR A 55 1.90 -3.89 5.26
C THR A 55 3.30 -3.54 5.76
N SER A 56 3.52 -3.60 7.08
CA SER A 56 4.84 -3.36 7.66
C SER A 56 5.90 -4.36 7.17
N ALA A 57 5.56 -5.64 7.05
CA ALA A 57 6.48 -6.66 6.55
C ALA A 57 6.90 -6.38 5.09
N ILE A 58 5.95 -6.01 4.24
CA ILE A 58 6.22 -5.70 2.82
C ILE A 58 7.01 -4.39 2.70
N GLN A 59 6.63 -3.35 3.46
CA GLN A 59 7.37 -2.08 3.49
C GLN A 59 8.83 -2.27 3.94
N LYS A 60 9.12 -3.22 4.84
CA LYS A 60 10.51 -3.57 5.20
C LYS A 60 11.29 -4.22 4.05
N MET A 61 10.61 -4.88 3.11
CA MET A 61 11.25 -5.53 1.96
C MET A 61 11.55 -4.56 0.82
N ILE A 62 10.67 -3.56 0.59
CA ILE A 62 10.74 -2.71 -0.61
C ILE A 62 10.87 -1.21 -0.33
N GLY A 63 10.77 -0.82 0.94
CA GLY A 63 10.67 0.58 1.35
C GLY A 63 9.24 1.11 1.26
N CYS A 64 8.90 2.04 2.17
CA CYS A 64 7.57 2.64 2.24
C CYS A 64 7.20 3.38 0.94
N GLU A 65 8.15 4.07 0.33
CA GLU A 65 7.91 4.85 -0.89
C GLU A 65 7.58 3.94 -2.10
N ALA A 66 8.25 2.80 -2.24
CA ALA A 66 7.96 1.84 -3.31
C ALA A 66 6.59 1.18 -3.10
N TYR A 67 6.26 0.85 -1.84
CA TYR A 67 4.96 0.28 -1.49
C TYR A 67 3.80 1.19 -1.93
N TRP A 68 3.83 2.47 -1.53
CA TRP A 68 2.76 3.41 -1.89
C TRP A 68 2.74 3.72 -3.39
N ASN A 69 3.89 3.81 -4.06
CA ASN A 69 3.93 3.93 -5.52
C ASN A 69 3.28 2.74 -6.26
N ILE A 70 3.33 1.53 -5.70
CA ILE A 70 2.67 0.34 -6.27
C ILE A 70 1.16 0.39 -6.00
N VAL A 71 0.77 0.70 -4.76
CA VAL A 71 -0.64 0.77 -4.35
C VAL A 71 -1.39 1.90 -5.07
N ASP A 72 -0.80 3.09 -5.17
CA ASP A 72 -1.44 4.26 -5.79
C ASP A 72 -1.70 4.05 -7.28
N LYS A 73 -0.79 3.40 -8.01
CA LYS A 73 -0.94 3.09 -9.44
C LYS A 73 -2.11 2.14 -9.77
N ILE A 74 -2.67 1.47 -8.78
CA ILE A 74 -3.81 0.54 -8.94
C ILE A 74 -5.15 1.26 -8.67
N THR A 75 -5.10 2.48 -8.14
CA THR A 75 -6.28 3.25 -7.73
C THR A 75 -6.74 4.28 -8.78
N GLU A 76 -6.03 4.36 -9.93
CA GLU A 76 -6.46 5.04 -11.18
C GLU A 76 -7.05 4.04 -12.18
#